data_AF-A0A016V867-F1
#
_entry.id   AF-A0A016V867-F1
#
_cell.length_a   1.000
_cell.length_b   1.000
_cell.length_c   1.000
_cell.angle_alpha   90.00
_cell.angle_beta   90.00
_cell.angle_gamma   90.00
#
_symmetry.space_group_name_H-M   'P 1'
#
loop_
_entity.id
_entity.type
_entity.pdbx_description
1 polymer ?
#
loop_
_entity_poly.entity_id
_entity_poly.type
_entity_poly.pdbx_seq_one_letter_code
_entity_poly.pdbx_strand_id
1 'polypeptide(L)' 'MSSRMFFRFIFAFLLLSAFTSAQVVMVVRTTPSVCADVASEFACKHLKDSGNCKNAYAGPQYQCRKTCGYCH' A
#
# COMPACT_ATOMS: atom_id res chain seq x y z
N MET A 1 30.58 -39.96 5.18
CA MET A 1 30.08 -39.01 6.20
C MET A 1 29.08 -39.74 7.10
N SER A 2 29.28 -39.70 8.42
CA SER A 2 28.46 -40.46 9.38
C SER A 2 27.02 -39.93 9.42
N SER A 3 26.03 -40.83 9.26
CA SER A 3 24.58 -40.52 9.27
C SER A 3 24.15 -39.68 10.47
N ARG A 4 24.83 -39.86 11.61
CA ARG A 4 24.62 -39.08 12.85
C ARG A 4 24.91 -37.58 12.72
N MET A 5 25.85 -37.18 11.85
CA MET A 5 26.13 -35.76 11.61
C MET A 5 25.04 -35.12 10.75
N PHE A 6 24.55 -35.84 9.74
CA PHE A 6 23.52 -35.34 8.83
C PHE A 6 22.20 -35.00 9.57
N PHE A 7 21.77 -35.87 10.48
CA PHE A 7 20.59 -35.62 11.32
C PHE A 7 20.72 -34.38 12.22
N ARG A 8 21.93 -34.10 12.73
CA ARG A 8 22.19 -32.90 13.55
C ARG A 8 22.08 -31.62 12.74
N PHE A 9 22.55 -31.63 11.50
CA PHE A 9 22.43 -30.49 10.59
C PHE A 9 20.98 -30.20 10.22
N ILE A 10 20.18 -31.23 9.93
CA ILE A 10 18.74 -31.04 9.62
C ILE A 10 17.99 -30.48 10.82
N PHE A 11 18.23 -30.99 12.02
CA PHE A 11 17.58 -30.49 13.23
C PHE A 11 17.95 -29.01 13.52
N ALA A 12 19.22 -28.64 13.31
CA ALA A 12 19.66 -27.25 13.46
C ALA A 12 19.01 -26.32 12.44
N PHE A 13 18.87 -26.75 11.19
CA PHE A 13 18.18 -25.99 10.15
C PHE A 13 16.69 -25.80 10.43
N LEU A 14 16.01 -26.83 10.95
CA LEU A 14 14.60 -26.74 11.32
C LEU A 14 14.38 -25.77 12.49
N LEU A 15 15.26 -25.76 13.49
CA LEU A 15 15.19 -24.80 14.61
C LEU A 15 15.42 -23.35 14.16
N LEU A 16 16.26 -23.11 13.14
CA LEU A 16 16.50 -21.76 12.62
C LEU A 16 15.30 -21.18 11.87
N SER A 17 14.44 -22.01 11.26
CA SER A 17 13.30 -21.55 10.46
C SER A 17 12.12 -21.00 11.28
N ALA A 18 12.13 -21.14 12.61
CA ALA A 18 11.01 -20.74 13.48
C ALA A 18 10.87 -19.23 13.72
N PHE A 19 11.82 -18.40 13.24
CA PHE A 19 11.83 -16.96 13.52
C PHE A 19 11.76 -16.13 12.24
N THR A 20 10.61 -16.14 11.57
CA THR A 20 10.24 -15.08 10.63
C THR A 20 8.93 -14.45 11.10
N SER A 21 9.04 -13.59 12.11
CA SER A 21 7.94 -12.74 12.55
C SER A 21 7.66 -11.69 11.48
N ALA A 22 6.58 -11.89 10.73
CA ALA A 22 6.03 -10.91 9.80
C ALA A 22 5.64 -9.65 10.57
N GLN A 23 6.44 -8.58 10.45
CA GLN A 23 6.02 -7.26 10.91
C GLN A 23 5.05 -6.68 9.88
N VAL A 24 3.75 -6.83 10.12
CA VAL A 24 2.74 -6.12 9.35
C VAL A 24 2.76 -4.67 9.79
N VAL A 25 3.52 -3.83 9.09
CA VAL A 25 3.47 -2.38 9.25
C VAL A 25 2.06 -1.94 8.83
N MET A 26 1.20 -1.67 9.81
CA MET A 26 -0.09 -1.04 9.59
C MET A 26 0.14 0.38 9.11
N VAL A 27 0.07 0.58 7.78
CA VAL A 27 -0.01 1.93 7.20
C VAL A 27 -1.39 2.48 7.58
N VAL A 28 -1.44 3.26 8.65
CA VAL A 28 -2.64 4.03 9.02
C VAL A 28 -2.90 5.00 7.88
N ARG A 29 -3.89 4.69 7.04
CA ARG A 29 -4.41 5.63 6.03
C ARG A 29 -5.19 6.72 6.75
N THR A 30 -4.51 7.74 7.24
CA THR A 30 -5.15 8.98 7.66
C THR A 30 -5.68 9.67 6.41
N THR A 31 -6.96 9.48 6.10
CA THR A 31 -7.65 10.36 5.15
C THR A 31 -7.62 11.78 5.71
N PRO A 32 -7.23 12.81 4.94
CA PRO A 32 -7.22 14.18 5.41
C PRO A 32 -8.61 14.58 5.89
N SER A 33 -8.70 15.23 7.06
CA SER A 33 -9.97 15.67 7.68
C SER A 33 -10.73 16.69 6.83
N VAL A 34 -10.00 17.45 6.01
CA VAL A 34 -10.58 18.43 5.09
C VAL A 34 -10.83 17.77 3.74
N CYS A 35 -12.06 17.91 3.24
CA CYS A 35 -12.42 17.57 1.87
C CYS A 35 -12.07 18.72 0.93
N ALA A 36 -10.89 18.65 0.33
CA ALA A 36 -10.42 19.61 -0.66
C ALA A 36 -9.62 18.91 -1.74
N ASP A 37 -9.53 19.57 -2.89
CA ASP A 37 -8.58 19.22 -3.93
C ASP A 37 -7.20 19.78 -3.55
N VAL A 38 -6.16 18.97 -3.76
CA VAL A 38 -4.77 19.33 -3.52
C VAL A 38 -4.13 19.87 -4.79
N ALA A 39 -4.50 19.30 -5.94
CA ALA A 39 -4.07 19.80 -7.24
C ALA A 39 -4.85 21.05 -7.65
N SER A 40 -4.34 21.74 -8.68
CA SER A 40 -5.00 22.95 -9.19
C SER A 40 -6.39 22.64 -9.75
N GLU A 41 -7.28 23.63 -9.67
CA GLU A 41 -8.65 23.53 -10.20
C GLU A 41 -8.64 23.12 -11.68
N PHE A 42 -7.73 23.69 -12.48
CA PHE A 42 -7.58 23.32 -13.89
C PHE A 42 -7.24 21.84 -14.08
N ALA A 43 -6.27 21.31 -13.30
CA ALA A 43 -5.87 19.91 -13.41
C ALA A 43 -7.01 18.97 -13.00
N CYS A 44 -7.69 19.26 -11.90
CA CYS A 44 -8.80 18.43 -11.44
C CYS A 44 -10.01 18.50 -12.37
N LYS A 45 -10.31 19.68 -12.92
CA LYS A 45 -11.35 19.84 -13.94
C LYS A 45 -11.01 19.04 -15.20
N HIS A 46 -9.80 19.17 -15.73
CA HIS A 46 -9.36 18.40 -16.89
C HIS A 46 -9.43 16.88 -16.63
N LEU A 47 -9.02 16.44 -15.45
CA LEU A 47 -9.08 15.03 -15.04
C LEU A 47 -10.53 14.52 -14.97
N LYS A 48 -11.46 15.33 -14.47
CA LYS A 48 -12.89 15.02 -14.46
C LYS A 48 -13.48 14.97 -15.87
N ASP A 49 -13.21 15.99 -16.67
CA ASP A 49 -13.75 16.15 -18.03
C ASP A 49 -13.22 15.04 -18.97
N SER A 50 -12.01 14.54 -18.72
CA SER A 50 -11.42 13.40 -19.43
C SER A 50 -11.88 12.03 -18.91
N GLY A 51 -12.79 11.97 -17.92
CA GLY A 51 -13.31 10.73 -17.37
C GLY A 51 -12.31 9.95 -16.49
N ASN A 52 -11.20 10.57 -16.09
CA ASN A 52 -10.11 9.93 -15.35
C ASN A 52 -10.32 9.89 -13.84
N CYS A 53 -11.48 10.31 -13.33
CA CYS A 53 -11.76 10.22 -11.89
C CYS A 53 -11.72 8.80 -11.33
N LYS A 54 -11.79 7.75 -12.16
CA LYS A 54 -11.63 6.34 -11.73
C LYS A 54 -10.25 5.75 -12.05
N ASN A 55 -9.37 6.53 -12.67
CA ASN A 55 -8.06 6.07 -13.10
C ASN A 55 -7.09 6.09 -11.90
N ALA A 56 -6.81 4.92 -11.33
CA ALA A 56 -5.92 4.79 -10.18
C ALA A 56 -4.51 5.33 -10.44
N TYR A 57 -4.03 5.29 -11.70
CA TYR A 57 -2.71 5.80 -12.07
C TYR A 57 -2.62 7.32 -11.98
N ALA A 58 -3.74 8.03 -12.14
CA ALA A 58 -3.80 9.49 -12.02
C ALA A 58 -3.92 9.97 -10.56
N GLY A 59 -4.10 9.05 -9.61
CA GLY A 59 -4.23 9.36 -8.18
C GLY A 59 -5.39 10.32 -7.80
N PRO A 60 -6.58 10.26 -8.42
CA PRO A 60 -7.64 11.24 -8.18
C PRO A 60 -8.19 11.18 -6.75
N GLN A 61 -8.12 10.03 -6.09
CA GLN A 61 -8.47 9.86 -4.67
C GLN A 61 -7.54 10.61 -3.69
N TYR A 62 -6.41 11.14 -4.15
CA TYR A 62 -5.48 11.92 -3.34
C TYR A 62 -5.44 13.38 -3.78
N GLN A 63 -5.45 13.63 -5.10
CA GLN A 63 -5.23 14.96 -5.66
C GLN A 63 -6.52 15.75 -5.91
N CYS A 64 -7.60 15.07 -6.30
CA CYS A 64 -8.84 15.68 -6.79
C CYS A 64 -10.07 15.11 -6.08
N ARG A 65 -9.96 14.94 -4.75
CA ARG A 65 -10.95 14.26 -3.93
C ARG A 65 -12.32 14.91 -4.00
N LYS A 66 -12.39 16.24 -3.90
CA LYS A 66 -13.66 16.99 -3.95
C LYS A 66 -14.21 16.99 -5.37
N THR A 67 -13.37 17.31 -6.36
CA THR A 67 -13.80 17.37 -7.77
C THR A 67 -14.33 16.03 -8.28
N CYS A 68 -13.69 14.92 -7.90
CA CYS A 68 -14.08 13.56 -8.28
C CYS A 68 -15.07 12.89 -7.31
N GLY A 69 -15.50 13.56 -6.25
CA GLY A 69 -16.55 13.06 -5.33
C GLY A 69 -16.10 11.96 -4.38
N TYR A 70 -14.81 11.88 -4.06
CA TYR A 70 -14.26 10.97 -3.05
C TYR A 70 -14.48 11.42 -1.60
N CYS A 71 -14.91 12.66 -1.41
CA CYS A 71 -15.30 13.19 -0.10
C CYS A 71 -16.40 14.25 -0.26
N HIS A 72 -17.08 14.55 0.85
CA HIS A 72 -18.15 15.55 0.96
C HIS A 72 -17.80 16.57 2.04
#